data_AF-A0A7J4THN5-F1
#
_entry.id   AF-A0A7J4THN5-F1
#
_cell.length_a   1.000
_cell.length_b   1.000
_cell.length_c   1.000
_cell.angle_alpha   90.00
_cell.angle_beta   90.00
_cell.angle_gamma   90.00
#
_symmetry.space_group_name_H-M   'P 1'
#
loop_
_entity.id
_entity.type
_entity.pdbx_description
1 polymer ?
#
loop_
_entity_poly.entity_id
_entity_poly.type
_entity_poly.pdbx_seq_one_letter_code
_entity_poly.pdbx_strand_id
1 'polypeptide(L)'
;YVIDLKEKDLSIEKIGGKARNLSKMSFAGFNIPPAFIVSVDAYDSFIKKELEGEISEILDSIDFDMEDSISQGCSSIRNIIKSEELPSDMFLEINNKIMDLPDGYYAVRSSAVAEDLEDASFAGQLDSFLNIKKDGILNKVIECWASYWNDRAVKYRHDSSIGHLDTELTSAGIAVLVQKMVNANISGVTFTANPVNGSNEVVIESTWGLGEAIASGIVTPDIFVLNREGKLIEKNIKTKKKGYFLINGENTLTTIDKADRDESSLNNIILKELLETGIELEEFFGVPQ
;
A
#
# COMPACT_ATOMS: atom_id res chain seq x y z
N TYR A 1 12.32 -15.69 3.76
CA TYR A 1 12.18 -14.36 3.12
C TYR A 1 10.77 -14.05 2.63
N VAL A 2 10.01 -15.07 2.24
CA VAL A 2 8.61 -14.95 1.80
C VAL A 2 7.68 -15.40 2.92
N ILE A 3 6.60 -14.65 3.14
CA ILE A 3 5.57 -14.94 4.15
C ILE A 3 4.21 -14.97 3.47
N ASP A 4 3.40 -16.00 3.72
CA ASP A 4 2.01 -16.02 3.29
C ASP A 4 1.14 -15.13 4.19
N LEU A 5 0.22 -14.39 3.59
CA LEU A 5 -0.65 -13.47 4.33
C LEU A 5 -1.47 -14.17 5.43
N LYS A 6 -1.72 -15.48 5.27
CA LYS A 6 -2.50 -16.31 6.21
C LYS A 6 -1.68 -16.95 7.34
N GLU A 7 -0.37 -16.71 7.38
CA GLU A 7 0.45 -17.18 8.50
C GLU A 7 0.03 -16.50 9.82
N LYS A 8 0.19 -17.21 10.94
CA LYS A 8 -0.17 -16.72 12.28
C LYS A 8 0.97 -15.91 12.88
N ASP A 9 0.63 -15.07 13.86
CA ASP A 9 1.58 -14.36 14.72
C ASP A 9 2.59 -13.49 13.96
N LEU A 10 2.15 -12.88 12.86
CA LEU A 10 2.96 -11.93 12.10
C LEU A 10 3.07 -10.60 12.84
N SER A 11 4.29 -10.29 13.27
CA SER A 11 4.61 -9.07 14.01
C SER A 11 4.79 -7.88 13.05
N ILE A 12 4.54 -6.65 13.53
CA ILE A 12 4.66 -5.46 12.67
C ILE A 12 6.09 -5.26 12.19
N GLU A 13 7.07 -5.65 13.00
CA GLU A 13 8.50 -5.55 12.72
C GLU A 13 8.90 -6.43 11.53
N LYS A 14 8.18 -7.54 11.30
CA LYS A 14 8.49 -8.47 10.21
C LYS A 14 7.87 -8.09 8.87
N ILE A 15 6.71 -7.43 8.89
CA ILE A 15 5.88 -7.24 7.68
C ILE A 15 5.40 -5.80 7.46
N GLY A 16 5.63 -4.89 8.41
CA GLY A 16 5.14 -3.51 8.37
C GLY A 16 3.63 -3.37 8.62
N GLY A 17 3.18 -2.13 8.75
CA GLY A 17 1.82 -1.79 9.15
C GLY A 17 0.73 -2.26 8.20
N LYS A 18 0.85 -1.91 6.91
CA LYS A 18 -0.13 -2.27 5.87
C LYS A 18 -0.33 -3.77 5.75
N ALA A 19 0.76 -4.53 5.65
CA ALA A 19 0.67 -5.98 5.53
C ALA A 19 0.12 -6.62 6.80
N ARG A 20 0.41 -6.06 7.98
CA ARG A 20 -0.15 -6.54 9.26
C ARG A 20 -1.65 -6.37 9.31
N ASN A 21 -2.18 -5.19 8.97
CA ASN A 21 -3.62 -4.96 8.93
C ASN A 21 -4.30 -5.89 7.91
N LEU A 22 -3.69 -6.08 6.74
CA LEU A 22 -4.19 -7.01 5.73
C LEU A 22 -4.16 -8.48 6.19
N SER A 23 -3.10 -8.89 6.91
CA SER A 23 -2.97 -10.24 7.46
C SER A 23 -4.04 -10.52 8.53
N LYS A 24 -4.26 -9.56 9.44
CA LYS A 24 -5.33 -9.63 10.44
C LYS A 24 -6.70 -9.84 9.78
N MET A 25 -7.01 -9.05 8.74
CA MET A 25 -8.27 -9.19 8.01
C MET A 25 -8.39 -10.55 7.29
N SER A 26 -7.32 -10.98 6.61
CA SER A 26 -7.27 -12.28 5.93
C SER A 26 -7.48 -13.45 6.90
N PHE A 27 -6.88 -13.37 8.09
CA PHE A 27 -7.01 -14.39 9.13
C PHE A 27 -8.41 -14.39 9.77
N ALA A 28 -9.03 -13.23 9.91
CA ALA A 28 -10.41 -13.09 10.39
C ALA A 28 -11.46 -13.55 9.36
N GLY A 29 -11.05 -13.89 8.12
CA GLY A 29 -11.93 -14.43 7.09
C GLY A 29 -12.57 -13.39 6.19
N PHE A 30 -12.16 -12.12 6.28
CA PHE A 30 -12.59 -11.10 5.32
C PHE A 30 -12.10 -11.43 3.91
N ASN A 31 -12.87 -11.00 2.91
CA ASN A 31 -12.55 -11.28 1.51
C ASN A 31 -11.41 -10.40 1.00
N ILE A 32 -10.19 -10.86 1.24
CA ILE A 32 -8.97 -10.18 0.83
C ILE A 32 -8.39 -10.85 -0.42
N PRO A 33 -8.03 -10.07 -1.48
CA PRO A 33 -7.35 -10.63 -2.64
C PRO A 33 -6.06 -11.36 -2.23
N PRO A 34 -5.76 -12.52 -2.84
CA PRO A 34 -4.57 -13.30 -2.50
C PRO A 34 -3.30 -12.45 -2.54
N ALA A 35 -2.47 -12.59 -1.53
CA ALA A 35 -1.22 -11.85 -1.41
C ALA A 35 -0.15 -12.66 -0.68
N PHE A 36 1.11 -12.29 -0.90
CA PHE A 36 2.23 -12.70 -0.08
C PHE A 36 3.09 -11.48 0.24
N ILE A 37 4.00 -11.65 1.20
CA ILE A 37 4.85 -10.58 1.70
C ILE A 37 6.30 -11.01 1.50
N VAL A 38 7.10 -10.10 0.96
CA VAL A 38 8.56 -10.16 1.09
C VAL A 38 8.92 -9.46 2.38
N SER A 39 9.42 -10.21 3.36
CA SER A 39 9.60 -9.78 4.74
C SER A 39 10.66 -8.69 4.89
N VAL A 40 10.61 -7.96 6.02
CA VAL A 40 11.71 -7.06 6.44
C VAL A 40 13.03 -7.82 6.53
N ASP A 41 13.05 -9.07 7.01
CA ASP A 41 14.26 -9.91 7.07
C ASP A 41 14.91 -10.13 5.68
N ALA A 42 14.11 -10.10 4.61
CA ALA A 42 14.63 -10.24 3.25
C ALA A 42 15.36 -8.97 2.81
N TYR A 43 14.76 -7.81 3.09
CA TYR A 43 15.41 -6.52 2.88
C TYR A 43 16.68 -6.41 3.71
N ASP A 44 16.61 -6.69 5.02
CA ASP A 44 17.74 -6.60 5.93
C ASP A 44 18.89 -7.52 5.51
N SER A 45 18.59 -8.78 5.20
CA SER A 45 19.61 -9.71 4.71
C SER A 45 20.24 -9.26 3.40
N PHE A 46 19.52 -8.58 2.52
CA PHE A 46 20.06 -8.08 1.25
C PHE A 46 21.01 -6.90 1.51
N ILE A 47 20.57 -5.92 2.30
CA ILE A 47 21.39 -4.76 2.68
C ILE A 47 22.66 -5.20 3.40
N LYS A 48 22.55 -6.04 4.44
CA LYS A 48 23.70 -6.49 5.26
C LYS A 48 24.75 -7.27 4.47
N LYS A 49 24.29 -8.19 3.61
CA LYS A 49 25.22 -9.09 2.90
C LYS A 49 25.91 -8.41 1.73
N GLU A 50 25.18 -7.57 0.98
CA GLU A 50 25.66 -7.09 -0.31
C GLU A 50 25.99 -5.58 -0.31
N LEU A 51 25.34 -4.76 0.52
CA LEU A 51 25.35 -3.29 0.33
C LEU A 51 25.74 -2.46 1.54
N GLU A 52 25.87 -3.04 2.74
CA GLU A 52 26.04 -2.29 4.00
C GLU A 52 27.26 -1.36 3.97
N GLY A 53 28.40 -1.87 3.50
CA GLY A 53 29.63 -1.08 3.41
C GLY A 53 29.49 0.12 2.47
N GLU A 54 29.00 -0.10 1.26
CA GLU A 54 28.83 0.97 0.25
C GLU A 54 27.81 2.01 0.70
N ILE A 55 26.69 1.57 1.29
CA ILE A 55 25.68 2.48 1.83
C ILE A 55 26.27 3.29 2.99
N SER A 56 27.05 2.68 3.87
CA SER A 56 27.71 3.38 4.99
C SER A 56 28.64 4.48 4.47
N GLU A 57 29.48 4.17 3.48
CA GLU A 57 30.40 5.15 2.88
C GLU A 57 29.65 6.33 2.24
N ILE A 58 28.53 6.05 1.55
CA ILE A 58 27.70 7.12 0.98
C ILE A 58 27.10 7.97 2.09
N LEU A 59 26.53 7.36 3.14
CA LEU A 59 25.93 8.08 4.27
C LEU A 59 26.92 8.98 4.98
N ASP A 60 28.15 8.52 5.21
CA ASP A 60 29.22 9.31 5.84
C ASP A 60 29.64 10.53 5.00
N SER A 61 29.37 10.49 3.68
CA SER A 61 29.65 11.59 2.75
C SER A 61 28.53 12.62 2.64
N ILE A 62 27.32 12.34 3.17
CA ILE A 62 26.18 13.24 3.08
C ILE A 62 26.33 14.38 4.07
N ASP A 63 26.27 15.61 3.56
CA ASP A 63 26.03 16.79 4.37
C ASP A 63 24.52 16.97 4.57
N PHE A 64 24.03 16.60 5.76
CA PHE A 64 22.60 16.65 6.08
C PHE A 64 22.06 18.08 6.27
N ASP A 65 22.90 19.11 6.24
CA ASP A 65 22.47 20.50 6.21
C ASP A 65 22.27 21.03 4.76
N MET A 66 22.65 20.24 3.74
CA MET A 66 22.52 20.60 2.32
C MET A 66 21.57 19.67 1.56
N GLU A 67 20.45 20.19 1.08
CA GLU A 67 19.45 19.43 0.32
C GLU A 67 20.04 18.72 -0.92
N ASP A 68 20.94 19.39 -1.66
CA ASP A 68 21.59 18.81 -2.83
C ASP A 68 22.50 17.62 -2.47
N SER A 69 23.18 17.69 -1.32
CA SER A 69 24.03 16.59 -0.83
C SER A 69 23.20 15.37 -0.44
N ILE A 70 22.09 15.60 0.30
CA ILE A 70 21.13 14.55 0.65
C ILE A 70 20.58 13.89 -0.62
N SER A 71 20.13 14.68 -1.58
CA SER A 71 19.52 14.16 -2.81
C SER A 71 20.50 13.32 -3.62
N GLN A 72 21.76 13.76 -3.73
CA GLN A 72 22.82 13.00 -4.40
C GLN A 72 23.13 11.68 -3.68
N GLY A 73 23.34 11.71 -2.36
CA GLY A 73 23.61 10.49 -1.58
C GLY A 73 22.45 9.50 -1.63
N CYS A 74 21.23 9.98 -1.45
CA CYS A 74 20.02 9.16 -1.55
C CYS A 74 19.85 8.55 -2.95
N SER A 75 20.12 9.33 -4.01
CA SER A 75 20.09 8.83 -5.39
C SER A 75 21.13 7.72 -5.61
N SER A 76 22.35 7.91 -5.13
CA SER A 76 23.42 6.90 -5.20
C SER A 76 23.02 5.60 -4.50
N ILE A 77 22.49 5.68 -3.27
CA ILE A 77 22.01 4.51 -2.52
C ILE A 77 20.88 3.79 -3.28
N ARG A 78 19.91 4.54 -3.81
CA ARG A 78 18.82 3.94 -4.61
C ARG A 78 19.34 3.25 -5.87
N ASN A 79 20.39 3.77 -6.49
CA ASN A 79 20.94 3.19 -7.71
C ASN A 79 21.66 1.87 -7.42
N ILE A 80 22.50 1.81 -6.36
CA ILE A 80 23.19 0.57 -6.00
C ILE A 80 22.20 -0.53 -5.61
N ILE A 81 21.14 -0.20 -4.85
CA ILE A 81 20.07 -1.15 -4.50
C ILE A 81 19.39 -1.73 -5.74
N LYS A 82 19.21 -0.91 -6.79
CA LYS A 82 18.56 -1.33 -8.03
C LYS A 82 19.47 -2.12 -8.96
N SER A 83 20.78 -1.93 -8.87
CA SER A 83 21.76 -2.58 -9.74
C SER A 83 22.32 -3.88 -9.16
N GLU A 84 22.29 -4.03 -7.85
CA GLU A 84 22.89 -5.17 -7.17
C GLU A 84 22.07 -6.45 -7.36
N GLU A 85 22.77 -7.59 -7.50
CA GLU A 85 22.12 -8.88 -7.66
C GLU A 85 21.68 -9.44 -6.30
N LEU A 86 20.50 -10.06 -6.25
CA LEU A 86 20.06 -10.71 -5.03
C LEU A 86 20.89 -11.97 -4.75
N PRO A 87 21.21 -12.27 -3.48
CA PRO A 87 21.77 -13.56 -3.08
C PRO A 87 20.97 -14.71 -3.67
N SER A 88 21.66 -15.72 -4.22
CA SER A 88 21.01 -16.78 -5.00
C SER A 88 19.90 -17.54 -4.25
N ASP A 89 20.05 -17.76 -2.95
CA ASP A 89 19.03 -18.37 -2.08
C ASP A 89 17.78 -17.51 -1.97
N MET A 90 17.98 -16.20 -1.74
CA MET A 90 16.89 -15.23 -1.65
C MET A 90 16.17 -15.07 -2.99
N PHE A 91 16.91 -14.93 -4.09
CA PHE A 91 16.36 -14.86 -5.43
C PHE A 91 15.46 -16.06 -5.71
N LEU A 92 15.96 -17.28 -5.48
CA LEU A 92 15.22 -18.51 -5.73
C LEU A 92 13.93 -18.59 -4.89
N GLU A 93 13.99 -18.25 -3.60
CA GLU A 93 12.82 -18.29 -2.72
C GLU A 93 11.72 -17.32 -3.19
N ILE A 94 12.08 -16.06 -3.44
CA ILE A 94 11.13 -15.03 -3.87
C ILE A 94 10.59 -15.35 -5.27
N ASN A 95 11.45 -15.73 -6.21
CA ASN A 95 11.06 -16.03 -7.58
C ASN A 95 10.15 -17.27 -7.65
N ASN A 96 10.40 -18.32 -6.86
CA ASN A 96 9.52 -19.49 -6.81
C ASN A 96 8.11 -19.11 -6.35
N LYS A 97 7.96 -18.29 -5.30
CA LYS A 97 6.64 -17.80 -4.87
C LYS A 97 5.95 -16.98 -5.97
N ILE A 98 6.70 -16.13 -6.68
CA ILE A 98 6.17 -15.34 -7.80
C ILE A 98 5.67 -16.24 -8.94
N MET A 99 6.41 -17.30 -9.27
CA MET A 99 6.05 -18.24 -10.32
C MET A 99 4.80 -19.06 -9.97
N ASP A 100 4.61 -19.37 -8.69
CA ASP A 100 3.43 -20.08 -8.17
C ASP A 100 2.14 -19.24 -8.14
N LEU A 101 2.25 -17.92 -8.34
CA LEU A 101 1.08 -17.06 -8.40
C LEU A 101 0.15 -17.47 -9.56
N PRO A 102 -1.17 -17.26 -9.47
CA PRO A 102 -2.06 -17.38 -10.63
C PRO A 102 -1.72 -16.37 -11.73
N ASP A 103 -2.20 -16.59 -12.95
CA ASP A 103 -2.09 -15.56 -13.98
C ASP A 103 -2.95 -14.34 -13.62
N GLY A 104 -2.45 -13.17 -13.99
CA GLY A 104 -3.09 -11.88 -13.70
C GLY A 104 -2.09 -10.78 -13.43
N TYR A 105 -2.61 -9.72 -12.83
CA TYR A 105 -1.89 -8.51 -12.49
C TYR A 105 -1.80 -8.37 -10.97
N TYR A 106 -0.73 -7.76 -10.50
CA TYR A 106 -0.39 -7.64 -9.08
C TYR A 106 -0.07 -6.19 -8.71
N ALA A 107 -0.47 -5.79 -7.51
CA ALA A 107 0.01 -4.61 -6.84
C ALA A 107 1.25 -4.99 -6.01
N VAL A 108 2.31 -4.20 -6.12
CA VAL A 108 3.54 -4.34 -5.33
C VAL A 108 3.66 -3.08 -4.47
N ARG A 109 3.50 -3.23 -3.16
CA ARG A 109 3.28 -2.10 -2.23
C ARG A 109 4.26 -2.19 -1.07
N SER A 110 4.95 -1.09 -0.83
CA SER A 110 5.71 -0.88 0.40
C SER A 110 4.85 -1.05 1.66
N SER A 111 5.40 -1.70 2.67
CA SER A 111 4.82 -1.88 4.00
C SER A 111 5.94 -1.69 5.03
N ALA A 112 6.10 -0.46 5.50
CA ALA A 112 7.11 -0.14 6.51
C ALA A 112 6.48 -0.11 7.92
N VAL A 113 7.30 -0.29 8.95
CA VAL A 113 6.86 -0.20 10.36
C VAL A 113 6.43 1.23 10.70
N ALA A 114 7.18 2.21 10.18
CA ALA A 114 6.98 3.62 10.50
C ALA A 114 5.73 4.26 9.87
N GLU A 115 5.00 3.57 8.98
CA GLU A 115 3.75 4.11 8.41
C GLU A 115 2.62 4.24 9.45
N ASP A 116 2.71 3.51 10.57
CA ASP A 116 1.71 3.49 11.64
C ASP A 116 2.15 4.31 12.88
N LEU A 117 3.32 4.96 12.87
CA LEU A 117 3.76 5.81 13.98
C LEU A 117 3.04 7.17 13.91
N GLU A 118 2.30 7.52 14.97
CA GLU A 118 1.45 8.72 15.06
C GLU A 118 2.18 10.04 14.73
N ASP A 119 3.47 10.13 15.04
CA ASP A 119 4.32 11.32 14.81
C ASP A 119 5.19 11.25 13.55
N ALA A 120 5.11 10.16 12.77
CA ALA A 120 6.02 9.87 11.66
C ALA A 120 5.27 9.45 10.41
N SER A 121 4.12 10.07 10.09
CA SER A 121 3.26 9.65 8.97
C SER A 121 4.01 9.68 7.62
N PHE A 122 4.67 8.57 7.29
CA PHE A 122 5.22 8.26 5.97
C PHE A 122 4.12 7.84 5.00
N ALA A 123 2.86 7.87 5.45
CA ALA A 123 1.68 7.63 4.63
C ALA A 123 1.76 8.45 3.33
N GLY A 124 1.83 7.73 2.21
CA GLY A 124 1.92 8.32 0.87
C GLY A 124 3.32 8.71 0.38
N GLN A 125 4.40 8.40 1.12
CA GLN A 125 5.78 8.70 0.71
C GLN A 125 6.53 7.51 0.08
N LEU A 126 6.05 6.28 0.29
CA LEU A 126 6.68 5.07 -0.25
C LEU A 126 5.93 4.56 -1.48
N ASP A 127 6.67 3.92 -2.38
CA ASP A 127 6.14 3.56 -3.69
C ASP A 127 5.10 2.44 -3.63
N SER A 128 4.11 2.52 -4.52
CA SER A 128 3.15 1.47 -4.82
C SER A 128 3.02 1.33 -6.34
N PHE A 129 3.24 0.13 -6.85
CA PHE A 129 3.19 -0.17 -8.27
C PHE A 129 1.97 -1.03 -8.56
N LEU A 130 1.15 -0.62 -9.53
CA LEU A 130 -0.08 -1.31 -9.91
C LEU A 130 0.11 -2.03 -11.25
N ASN A 131 -0.71 -3.06 -11.47
CA ASN A 131 -0.78 -3.84 -12.71
C ASN A 131 0.53 -4.48 -13.17
N ILE A 132 1.27 -5.03 -12.21
CA ILE A 132 2.54 -5.71 -12.49
C ILE A 132 2.27 -7.16 -12.85
N LYS A 133 2.82 -7.61 -13.99
CA LYS A 133 2.85 -9.03 -14.35
C LYS A 133 3.95 -9.76 -13.57
N LYS A 134 3.84 -11.08 -13.44
CA LYS A 134 4.76 -11.92 -12.65
C LYS A 134 6.24 -11.63 -12.92
N ASP A 135 6.62 -11.52 -14.19
CA ASP A 135 7.97 -11.23 -14.66
C ASP A 135 8.52 -9.89 -14.17
N GLY A 136 7.66 -8.90 -13.91
CA GLY A 136 8.05 -7.60 -13.37
C GLY A 136 8.03 -7.50 -11.85
N ILE A 137 7.46 -8.47 -11.12
CA ILE A 137 7.23 -8.34 -9.66
C ILE A 137 8.55 -8.17 -8.91
N LEU A 138 9.55 -9.01 -9.19
CA LEU A 138 10.82 -8.97 -8.47
C LEU A 138 11.51 -7.60 -8.60
N ASN A 139 11.55 -7.05 -9.82
CA ASN A 139 12.10 -5.71 -10.05
C ASN A 139 11.32 -4.65 -9.26
N LYS A 140 9.99 -4.76 -9.15
CA LYS A 140 9.19 -3.81 -8.34
C LYS A 140 9.37 -4.00 -6.83
N VAL A 141 9.70 -5.19 -6.36
CA VAL A 141 10.11 -5.41 -4.95
C VAL A 141 11.38 -4.62 -4.66
N ILE A 142 12.38 -4.71 -5.54
CA ILE A 142 13.65 -3.97 -5.41
C ILE A 142 13.40 -2.46 -5.50
N GLU A 143 12.53 -1.99 -6.40
CA GLU A 143 12.15 -0.58 -6.45
C GLU A 143 11.48 -0.10 -5.15
N CYS A 144 10.60 -0.92 -4.53
CA CYS A 144 10.05 -0.61 -3.21
C CYS A 144 11.15 -0.52 -2.14
N TRP A 145 12.12 -1.43 -2.13
CA TRP A 145 13.28 -1.36 -1.22
C TRP A 145 14.10 -0.09 -1.42
N ALA A 146 14.35 0.30 -2.67
CA ALA A 146 15.02 1.56 -2.97
C ALA A 146 14.20 2.78 -2.49
N SER A 147 12.86 2.74 -2.57
CA SER A 147 11.99 3.85 -2.14
C SER A 147 12.12 4.19 -0.65
N TYR A 148 12.59 3.26 0.17
CA TYR A 148 12.91 3.49 1.60
C TYR A 148 14.04 4.50 1.82
N TRP A 149 14.87 4.71 0.79
CA TRP A 149 15.99 5.66 0.74
C TRP A 149 15.63 6.92 -0.05
N ASN A 150 14.37 7.35 -0.01
CA ASN A 150 13.99 8.66 -0.54
C ASN A 150 14.51 9.78 0.37
N ASP A 151 14.70 10.95 -0.23
CA ASP A 151 15.37 12.10 0.39
C ASP A 151 14.68 12.53 1.69
N ARG A 152 13.33 12.55 1.71
CA ARG A 152 12.53 12.92 2.89
C ARG A 152 12.67 11.89 4.01
N ALA A 153 12.63 10.60 3.67
CA ALA A 153 12.73 9.52 4.66
C ALA A 153 14.12 9.44 5.28
N VAL A 154 15.16 9.63 4.47
CA VAL A 154 16.54 9.70 4.97
C VAL A 154 16.73 10.92 5.86
N LYS A 155 16.30 12.13 5.43
CA LYS A 155 16.38 13.33 6.26
C LYS A 155 15.62 13.20 7.57
N TYR A 156 14.39 12.68 7.54
CA TYR A 156 13.60 12.45 8.74
C TYR A 156 14.31 11.51 9.73
N ARG A 157 14.84 10.38 9.24
CA ARG A 157 15.55 9.42 10.10
C ARG A 157 16.76 10.10 10.76
N HIS A 158 17.50 10.90 10.01
CA HIS A 158 18.63 11.66 10.52
C HIS A 158 18.22 12.65 11.61
N ASP A 159 17.22 13.49 11.34
CA ASP A 159 16.72 14.51 12.27
C ASP A 159 16.13 13.91 13.55
N SER A 160 15.57 12.71 13.43
CA SER A 160 15.01 11.95 14.55
C SER A 160 16.06 11.12 15.28
N SER A 161 17.34 11.21 14.90
CA SER A 161 18.44 10.37 15.45
C SER A 161 18.17 8.87 15.35
N ILE A 162 17.47 8.45 14.30
CA ILE A 162 17.19 7.04 13.96
C ILE A 162 18.30 6.57 13.01
N GLY A 163 18.98 5.48 13.38
CA GLY A 163 20.01 4.88 12.53
C GLY A 163 19.48 4.48 11.15
N HIS A 164 20.28 4.71 10.10
CA HIS A 164 19.90 4.34 8.73
C HIS A 164 20.13 2.87 8.41
N LEU A 165 21.16 2.27 9.02
CA LEU A 165 21.55 0.87 8.87
C LEU A 165 21.31 0.03 10.15
N ASP A 166 20.81 0.67 11.22
CA ASP A 166 20.52 -0.02 12.48
C ASP A 166 19.22 -0.82 12.36
N THR A 167 19.37 -2.02 11.83
CA THR A 167 18.33 -3.02 11.59
C THR A 167 18.05 -3.90 12.82
N GLU A 168 18.80 -3.73 13.91
CA GLU A 168 18.47 -4.37 15.19
C GLU A 168 17.36 -3.63 15.93
N LEU A 169 17.17 -2.34 15.63
CA LEU A 169 15.99 -1.61 16.03
C LEU A 169 14.78 -2.11 15.25
N THR A 170 13.70 -2.40 15.98
CA THR A 170 12.36 -2.76 15.49
C THR A 170 11.70 -1.73 14.55
N SER A 171 12.43 -0.69 14.15
CA SER A 171 11.97 0.47 13.37
C SER A 171 12.67 0.65 12.02
N ALA A 172 13.71 -0.13 11.69
CA ALA A 172 14.42 0.01 10.42
C ALA A 172 14.12 -1.15 9.46
N GLY A 173 13.66 -0.80 8.26
CA GLY A 173 13.43 -1.74 7.18
C GLY A 173 12.03 -1.64 6.58
N ILE A 174 11.86 -2.36 5.47
CA ILE A 174 10.67 -2.28 4.64
C ILE A 174 10.29 -3.66 4.13
N ALA A 175 9.05 -4.07 4.43
CA ALA A 175 8.45 -5.22 3.79
C ALA A 175 7.79 -4.79 2.48
N VAL A 176 7.55 -5.75 1.59
CA VAL A 176 6.83 -5.52 0.35
C VAL A 176 5.67 -6.49 0.23
N LEU A 177 4.46 -5.94 0.17
CA LEU A 177 3.23 -6.68 -0.07
C LEU A 177 3.02 -6.85 -1.58
N VAL A 178 2.90 -8.09 -2.04
CA VAL A 178 2.53 -8.43 -3.42
C VAL A 178 1.13 -9.02 -3.41
N GLN A 179 0.16 -8.27 -3.93
CA GLN A 179 -1.27 -8.58 -3.84
C GLN A 179 -1.90 -8.67 -5.23
N LYS A 180 -2.76 -9.67 -5.46
CA LYS A 180 -3.50 -9.80 -6.72
C LYS A 180 -4.43 -8.59 -6.93
N MET A 181 -4.36 -7.98 -8.11
CA MET A 181 -5.24 -6.88 -8.50
C MET A 181 -6.68 -7.36 -8.71
N VAL A 182 -7.62 -6.51 -8.30
CA VAL A 182 -9.05 -6.67 -8.59
C VAL A 182 -9.39 -5.77 -9.78
N ASN A 183 -9.90 -6.37 -10.86
CA ASN A 183 -10.43 -5.61 -11.99
C ASN A 183 -11.84 -5.13 -11.65
N ALA A 184 -11.92 -4.03 -10.91
CA ALA A 184 -13.16 -3.53 -10.34
C ALA A 184 -14.00 -2.74 -11.35
N ASN A 185 -15.31 -3.00 -11.39
CA ASN A 185 -16.26 -2.15 -12.11
C ASN A 185 -16.66 -0.91 -11.31
N ILE A 186 -16.61 -1.01 -9.97
CA ILE A 186 -16.91 0.05 -9.01
C ILE A 186 -15.88 -0.10 -7.88
N SER A 187 -15.39 1.03 -7.38
CA SER A 187 -14.48 1.07 -6.24
C SER A 187 -14.83 2.25 -5.34
N GLY A 188 -14.35 2.22 -4.10
CA GLY A 188 -14.78 3.16 -3.10
C GLY A 188 -13.96 3.09 -1.82
N VAL A 189 -14.33 3.97 -0.89
CA VAL A 189 -13.82 4.02 0.48
C VAL A 189 -15.03 3.99 1.41
N THR A 190 -14.93 3.24 2.51
CA THR A 190 -15.94 3.23 3.56
C THR A 190 -15.29 3.72 4.84
N PHE A 191 -15.90 4.72 5.47
CA PHE A 191 -15.54 5.22 6.79
C PHE A 191 -16.63 4.83 7.77
N THR A 192 -16.26 4.20 8.88
CA THR A 192 -17.25 3.74 9.87
C THR A 192 -17.61 4.82 10.90
N ALA A 193 -16.91 5.95 10.86
CA ALA A 193 -17.30 7.21 11.48
C ALA A 193 -17.23 8.33 10.43
N ASN A 194 -18.10 9.34 10.57
CA ASN A 194 -18.18 10.42 9.60
C ASN A 194 -16.93 11.33 9.71
N PRO A 195 -16.09 11.39 8.67
CA PRO A 195 -14.81 12.11 8.74
C PRO A 195 -14.96 13.63 8.84
N VAL A 196 -16.15 14.17 8.57
CA VAL A 196 -16.41 15.62 8.58
C VAL A 196 -16.82 16.12 9.96
N ASN A 197 -17.65 15.35 10.68
CA ASN A 197 -18.26 15.79 11.93
C ASN A 197 -17.99 14.86 13.13
N GLY A 198 -17.33 13.72 12.91
CA GLY A 198 -17.02 12.73 13.95
C GLY A 198 -18.22 11.93 14.47
N SER A 199 -19.37 12.00 13.80
CA SER A 199 -20.54 11.20 14.17
C SER A 199 -20.29 9.71 13.92
N ASN A 200 -21.10 8.85 14.52
CA ASN A 200 -21.07 7.41 14.30
C ASN A 200 -21.78 6.96 13.01
N GLU A 201 -22.03 7.87 12.06
CA GLU A 201 -22.60 7.55 10.77
C GLU A 201 -21.54 6.92 9.86
N VAL A 202 -21.96 5.94 9.06
CA VAL A 202 -21.10 5.29 8.07
C VAL A 202 -21.17 6.07 6.77
N VAL A 203 -20.01 6.48 6.26
CA VAL A 203 -19.88 7.23 5.01
C VAL A 203 -19.24 6.31 3.97
N ILE A 204 -19.94 6.11 2.86
CA ILE A 204 -19.45 5.33 1.73
C ILE A 204 -19.25 6.28 0.55
N GLU A 205 -18.04 6.31 0.03
CA GLU A 205 -17.68 7.01 -1.19
C GLU A 205 -17.45 6.00 -2.31
N SER A 206 -17.98 6.24 -3.51
CA SER A 206 -17.80 5.32 -4.63
C SER A 206 -17.74 5.97 -6.00
N THR A 207 -17.03 5.33 -6.92
CA THR A 207 -16.95 5.72 -8.33
C THR A 207 -16.90 4.52 -9.27
N TRP A 208 -17.11 4.77 -10.55
CA TRP A 208 -16.94 3.77 -11.61
C TRP A 208 -15.45 3.46 -11.84
N GLY A 209 -15.13 2.18 -12.01
CA GLY A 209 -13.78 1.69 -12.28
C GLY A 209 -12.93 1.51 -11.03
N LEU A 210 -11.62 1.67 -11.20
CA LEU A 210 -10.59 1.42 -10.20
C LEU A 210 -10.42 2.57 -9.20
N GLY A 211 -10.03 2.22 -7.96
CA GLY A 211 -9.98 3.15 -6.82
C GLY A 211 -8.94 4.26 -6.95
N GLU A 212 -8.00 4.12 -7.88
CA GLU A 212 -7.03 5.17 -8.23
C GLU A 212 -7.72 6.49 -8.60
N ALA A 213 -8.92 6.45 -9.17
CA ALA A 213 -9.67 7.65 -9.51
C ALA A 213 -10.02 8.51 -8.29
N ILE A 214 -10.30 7.87 -7.16
CA ILE A 214 -10.59 8.55 -5.89
C ILE A 214 -9.26 9.00 -5.26
N ALA A 215 -8.28 8.10 -5.16
CA ALA A 215 -6.99 8.38 -4.52
C ALA A 215 -6.20 9.52 -5.20
N SER A 216 -6.31 9.66 -6.52
CA SER A 216 -5.68 10.73 -7.30
C SER A 216 -6.49 12.04 -7.32
N GLY A 217 -7.70 12.05 -6.76
CA GLY A 217 -8.59 13.21 -6.77
C GLY A 217 -9.12 13.62 -8.14
N ILE A 218 -8.97 12.78 -9.17
CA ILE A 218 -9.39 13.11 -10.54
C ILE A 218 -10.91 12.99 -10.75
N VAL A 219 -11.61 12.31 -9.84
CA VAL A 219 -13.07 12.17 -9.82
C VAL A 219 -13.61 12.57 -8.45
N THR A 220 -14.74 13.27 -8.44
CA THR A 220 -15.57 13.43 -7.24
C THR A 220 -16.49 12.21 -7.12
N PRO A 221 -16.36 11.36 -6.09
CA PRO A 221 -17.17 10.16 -5.93
C PRO A 221 -18.61 10.49 -5.55
N ASP A 222 -19.51 9.52 -5.73
CA ASP A 222 -20.81 9.52 -5.05
C ASP A 222 -20.60 9.40 -3.55
N ILE A 223 -21.46 10.02 -2.76
CA ILE A 223 -21.41 9.96 -1.29
C ILE A 223 -22.74 9.43 -0.76
N PHE A 224 -22.66 8.42 0.11
CA PHE A 224 -23.78 7.84 0.81
C PHE A 224 -23.51 7.89 2.31
N VAL A 225 -24.45 8.43 3.09
CA VAL A 225 -24.37 8.44 4.55
C VAL A 225 -25.46 7.55 5.09
N LEU A 226 -25.10 6.52 5.85
CA LEU A 226 -26.03 5.60 6.49
C LEU A 226 -25.89 5.68 8.00
N ASN A 227 -27.01 5.50 8.71
CA ASN A 227 -26.92 5.17 10.14
C ASN A 227 -26.52 3.69 10.32
N ARG A 228 -26.23 3.32 11.57
CA ARG A 228 -25.79 1.96 11.94
C ARG A 228 -26.86 0.90 11.66
N GLU A 229 -28.14 1.26 11.61
CA GLU A 229 -29.24 0.36 11.26
C GLU A 229 -29.46 0.18 9.74
N GLY A 230 -28.65 0.83 8.89
CA GLY A 230 -28.73 0.73 7.43
C GLY A 230 -29.74 1.64 6.76
N LYS A 231 -30.28 2.63 7.48
CA LYS A 231 -31.08 3.70 6.90
C LYS A 231 -30.18 4.72 6.20
N LEU A 232 -30.43 4.93 4.92
CA LEU A 232 -29.79 5.99 4.14
C LEU A 232 -30.28 7.37 4.62
N ILE A 233 -29.35 8.16 5.16
CA ILE A 233 -29.56 9.53 5.66
C ILE A 233 -29.37 10.53 4.52
N GLU A 234 -28.25 10.39 3.80
CA GLU A 234 -27.89 11.26 2.69
C GLU A 234 -27.44 10.43 1.47
N LYS A 235 -27.83 10.89 0.28
CA LYS A 235 -27.39 10.36 -1.00
C LYS A 235 -27.04 11.51 -1.93
N ASN A 236 -25.76 11.64 -2.25
CA ASN A 236 -25.23 12.70 -3.10
C ASN A 236 -24.55 12.10 -4.32
N ILE A 237 -25.27 12.06 -5.44
CA ILE A 237 -24.75 11.50 -6.70
C ILE A 237 -24.01 12.58 -7.48
N LYS A 238 -22.80 12.27 -7.92
CA LYS A 238 -21.95 13.17 -8.69
C LYS A 238 -21.86 12.73 -10.15
N THR A 239 -21.73 13.71 -11.03
CA THR A 239 -21.47 13.49 -12.45
C THR A 239 -20.04 12.96 -12.66
N LYS A 240 -19.90 11.65 -12.82
CA LYS A 240 -18.62 10.94 -13.01
C LYS A 240 -18.27 10.86 -14.50
N LYS A 241 -17.60 11.88 -15.04
CA LYS A 241 -17.29 11.96 -16.49
C LYS A 241 -16.19 11.00 -16.92
N LYS A 242 -15.29 10.65 -16.02
CA LYS A 242 -14.12 9.80 -16.27
C LYS A 242 -13.98 8.76 -15.16
N GLY A 243 -13.26 7.68 -15.44
CA GLY A 243 -12.86 6.66 -14.48
C GLY A 243 -11.61 5.94 -14.95
N TYR A 244 -10.89 5.29 -14.04
CA TYR A 244 -9.76 4.44 -14.38
C TYR A 244 -10.23 3.02 -14.62
N PHE A 245 -9.79 2.41 -15.71
CA PHE A 245 -10.08 1.02 -16.04
C PHE A 245 -8.81 0.31 -16.48
N LEU A 246 -8.75 -0.99 -16.22
CA LEU A 246 -7.65 -1.81 -16.68
C LEU A 246 -7.82 -2.09 -18.18
N ILE A 247 -6.96 -1.47 -18.99
CA ILE A 247 -6.95 -1.65 -20.46
C ILE A 247 -5.54 -2.04 -20.87
N ASN A 248 -5.41 -3.20 -21.53
CA ASN A 248 -4.12 -3.74 -21.98
C ASN A 248 -3.04 -3.86 -20.88
N GLY A 249 -3.46 -3.97 -19.62
CA GLY A 249 -2.55 -4.06 -18.47
C GLY A 249 -2.16 -2.73 -17.84
N GLU A 250 -2.76 -1.63 -18.27
CA GLU A 250 -2.50 -0.30 -17.70
C GLU A 250 -3.80 0.32 -17.16
N ASN A 251 -3.67 1.12 -16.10
CA ASN A 251 -4.78 1.93 -15.62
C ASN A 251 -4.96 3.11 -16.56
N THR A 252 -5.97 3.00 -17.41
CA THR A 252 -6.27 4.00 -18.43
C THR A 252 -7.44 4.84 -17.97
N LEU A 253 -7.27 6.16 -17.96
CA LEU A 253 -8.35 7.10 -17.72
C LEU A 253 -9.27 7.15 -18.94
N THR A 254 -10.47 6.61 -18.81
CA THR A 254 -11.46 6.62 -19.89
C THR A 254 -12.63 7.53 -19.57
N THR A 255 -13.41 7.82 -20.60
CA THR A 255 -14.68 8.54 -20.46
C THR A 255 -15.77 7.54 -20.10
N ILE A 256 -16.57 7.86 -19.08
CA ILE A 256 -17.75 7.07 -18.71
C ILE A 256 -18.86 7.31 -19.73
N ASP A 257 -19.61 6.26 -20.06
CA ASP A 257 -20.76 6.33 -20.95
C ASP A 257 -21.79 7.34 -20.43
N LYS A 258 -22.36 8.12 -21.35
CA LYS A 258 -23.25 9.24 -20.97
C LYS A 258 -24.43 8.81 -20.10
N ALA A 259 -24.91 7.58 -20.29
CA ALA A 259 -26.01 7.01 -19.51
C ALA A 259 -25.64 6.79 -18.04
N ASP A 260 -24.36 6.54 -17.72
CA ASP A 260 -23.95 6.14 -16.36
C ASP A 260 -23.33 7.29 -15.55
N ARG A 261 -23.08 8.45 -16.17
CA ARG A 261 -22.35 9.57 -15.54
C ARG A 261 -23.08 10.12 -14.32
N ASP A 262 -24.39 10.24 -14.44
CA ASP A 262 -25.26 10.81 -13.41
C ASP A 262 -26.00 9.72 -12.61
N GLU A 263 -25.66 8.46 -12.88
CA GLU A 263 -26.21 7.31 -12.16
C GLU A 263 -25.41 7.01 -10.89
N SER A 264 -26.12 6.40 -9.95
CA SER A 264 -25.57 5.89 -8.69
C SER A 264 -24.62 4.73 -8.98
N SER A 265 -23.34 4.86 -8.62
CA SER A 265 -22.37 3.77 -8.79
C SER A 265 -22.69 2.55 -7.90
N LEU A 266 -23.40 2.74 -6.79
CA LEU A 266 -23.84 1.67 -5.90
C LEU A 266 -25.36 1.56 -5.84
N ASN A 267 -25.83 0.32 -5.63
CA ASN A 267 -27.23 0.02 -5.32
C ASN A 267 -27.41 -0.26 -3.82
N ASN A 268 -28.67 -0.32 -3.35
CA ASN A 268 -28.97 -0.50 -1.92
C ASN A 268 -28.51 -1.85 -1.35
N ILE A 269 -28.37 -2.89 -2.19
CA ILE A 269 -27.89 -4.20 -1.74
C ILE A 269 -26.41 -4.07 -1.38
N ILE A 270 -25.61 -3.50 -2.28
CA ILE A 270 -24.17 -3.32 -2.05
C ILE A 270 -23.91 -2.33 -0.91
N LEU A 271 -24.69 -1.24 -0.80
CA LEU A 271 -24.56 -0.30 0.33
C LEU A 271 -24.76 -1.00 1.68
N LYS A 272 -25.70 -1.94 1.74
CA LYS A 272 -25.94 -2.73 2.95
C LYS A 272 -24.78 -3.69 3.24
N GLU A 273 -24.27 -4.39 2.23
CA GLU A 273 -23.11 -5.29 2.39
C GLU A 273 -21.85 -4.54 2.85
N LEU A 274 -21.61 -3.34 2.30
CA LEU A 274 -20.50 -2.48 2.70
C LEU A 274 -20.66 -1.95 4.13
N LEU A 275 -21.88 -1.59 4.53
CA LEU A 275 -22.18 -1.21 5.91
C LEU A 275 -21.90 -2.35 6.88
N GLU A 276 -22.42 -3.55 6.60
CA GLU A 276 -22.23 -4.73 7.44
C GLU A 276 -20.75 -5.07 7.56
N THR A 277 -20.03 -5.11 6.43
CA THR A 277 -18.58 -5.35 6.41
C THR A 277 -17.80 -4.28 7.20
N GLY A 278 -18.17 -3.01 7.06
CA GLY A 278 -17.52 -1.91 7.78
C GLY A 278 -17.72 -2.03 9.29
N ILE A 279 -18.93 -2.33 9.76
CA ILE A 279 -19.22 -2.54 11.18
C ILE A 279 -18.43 -3.75 11.71
N GLU A 280 -18.40 -4.87 10.98
CA GLU A 280 -17.62 -6.05 11.36
C GLU A 280 -16.12 -5.72 11.50
N LEU A 281 -15.57 -4.90 10.59
CA LEU A 281 -14.18 -4.44 10.67
C LEU A 281 -13.93 -3.53 11.88
N GLU A 282 -14.82 -2.58 12.16
CA GLU A 282 -14.72 -1.71 13.33
C GLU A 282 -14.78 -2.51 14.63
N GLU A 283 -15.71 -3.46 14.75
CA GLU A 283 -15.80 -4.35 15.92
C GLU A 283 -14.54 -5.20 16.08
N PHE A 284 -14.00 -5.70 14.97
CA PHE A 284 -12.78 -6.50 14.96
C PHE A 284 -11.54 -5.69 15.38
N PHE A 285 -11.39 -4.47 14.90
CA PHE A 285 -10.25 -3.60 15.25
C PHE A 285 -10.47 -2.80 16.55
N GLY A 286 -11.71 -2.70 17.03
CA GLY A 286 -12.09 -2.00 18.26
C GLY A 286 -12.09 -0.47 18.16
N VAL A 287 -11.89 0.08 16.97
CA VAL A 287 -11.83 1.53 16.69
C VAL A 287 -12.43 1.82 15.30
N PRO A 288 -12.97 3.04 15.05
CA PRO A 288 -13.45 3.42 13.73
C PRO A 288 -12.40 3.18 12.64
N GLN A 289 -12.86 2.75 11.46
CA GLN A 289 -12.03 2.44 10.28
C GLN A 289 -12.28 3.43 9.14
#